data_AF-A0A7M2WWY2-F1
#
_entry.id   AF-A0A7M2WWY2-F1
#
_cell.length_a   1.000
_cell.length_b   1.000
_cell.length_c   1.000
_cell.angle_alpha   90.00
_cell.angle_beta   90.00
_cell.angle_gamma   90.00
#
_symmetry.space_group_name_H-M   'P 1'
#
loop_
_entity.id
_entity.type
_entity.pdbx_description
1 polymer ?
#
loop_
_entity_poly.entity_id
_entity_poly.type
_entity_poly.pdbx_seq_one_letter_code
_entity_poly.pdbx_strand_id
1 'polypeptide(L)'
;MKKLLNALVLVLAVNFLAVAGGVGWLFSSGKLDKDRIAAIKELLFPVEKPPEVVATQPATQPAAQESSVLKLDELLARYAGRRTGEQVELIQQSIDAQAVALDRRSRELDDLMKQILREKEDLARKTGALDADRQKLTDLEKKQLADAGDKGFQDSLKLLLAMPGKQAKSALMDLPDDTVVRYLQSMPPRTASKIIKEFKTPAEQTRINLVLDRMRQGGALPATQPTDGTADTTGARPPAANRPGNAAGRDAAAAAPVRE
;
A
#
# COMPACT_ATOMS: atom_id res chain seq x y z
N MET A 1 -52.22 -14.77 0.06
CA MET A 1 -51.05 -15.52 -0.45
C MET A 1 -50.25 -14.77 -1.53
N LYS A 2 -50.86 -14.18 -2.57
CA LYS A 2 -50.14 -13.43 -3.64
C LYS A 2 -49.19 -12.31 -3.14
N LYS A 3 -49.58 -11.57 -2.09
CA LYS A 3 -48.74 -10.51 -1.50
C LYS A 3 -47.45 -11.04 -0.84
N LEU A 4 -47.50 -12.22 -0.23
CA LEU A 4 -46.31 -12.87 0.34
C LEU A 4 -45.35 -13.35 -0.75
N LEU A 5 -45.89 -13.89 -1.85
CA LEU A 5 -45.10 -14.29 -3.02
C LEU A 5 -44.37 -13.08 -3.63
N ASN A 6 -45.05 -11.95 -3.82
CA ASN A 6 -44.44 -10.74 -4.36
C ASN A 6 -43.33 -10.18 -3.44
N ALA A 7 -43.55 -10.22 -2.12
CA ALA A 7 -42.53 -9.79 -1.16
C ALA A 7 -41.29 -10.69 -1.23
N LEU A 8 -41.47 -12.01 -1.33
CA LEU A 8 -40.37 -12.95 -1.49
C LEU A 8 -39.55 -12.69 -2.77
N VAL A 9 -40.23 -12.49 -3.90
CA VAL A 9 -39.57 -12.19 -5.19
C VAL A 9 -38.79 -10.88 -5.12
N LEU A 10 -39.34 -9.85 -4.47
CA LEU A 10 -38.67 -8.55 -4.33
C LEU A 10 -37.40 -8.66 -3.49
N VAL A 11 -37.43 -9.37 -2.36
CA VAL A 11 -36.24 -9.62 -1.53
C VAL A 11 -35.18 -10.39 -2.31
N LEU A 12 -35.58 -11.37 -3.12
CA LEU A 12 -34.67 -12.16 -3.93
C LEU A 12 -34.03 -11.33 -5.05
N ALA A 13 -34.80 -10.45 -5.68
CA ALA A 13 -34.30 -9.51 -6.70
C ALA A 13 -33.29 -8.50 -6.13
N VAL A 14 -33.54 -7.97 -4.93
CA VAL A 14 -32.61 -7.04 -4.25
C VAL A 14 -31.29 -7.73 -3.90
N ASN A 15 -31.35 -8.96 -3.36
CA ASN A 15 -30.15 -9.74 -3.07
C ASN A 15 -29.36 -10.07 -4.36
N PHE A 16 -30.06 -10.41 -5.44
CA PHE A 16 -29.41 -10.67 -6.73
C PHE A 16 -28.70 -9.42 -7.27
N LEU A 17 -29.33 -8.25 -7.17
CA LEU A 17 -28.71 -6.98 -7.54
C LEU A 17 -27.47 -6.67 -6.69
N ALA A 18 -27.53 -6.93 -5.39
CA ALA A 18 -26.41 -6.72 -4.49
C ALA A 18 -25.22 -7.64 -4.83
N VAL A 19 -25.48 -8.92 -5.12
CA VAL A 19 -24.45 -9.88 -5.52
C VAL A 19 -23.86 -9.50 -6.89
N ALA A 20 -24.70 -9.17 -7.88
CA ALA A 20 -24.23 -8.76 -9.20
C ALA A 20 -23.39 -7.48 -9.14
N GLY A 21 -23.83 -6.48 -8.35
CA GLY A 21 -23.08 -5.26 -8.11
C GLY A 21 -21.73 -5.52 -7.42
N GLY A 22 -21.71 -6.41 -6.42
CA GLY A 22 -20.49 -6.82 -5.73
C GLY A 22 -19.48 -7.50 -6.67
N VAL A 23 -19.93 -8.42 -7.51
CA VAL A 23 -19.09 -9.10 -8.51
C VAL A 23 -18.57 -8.10 -9.56
N GLY A 24 -19.41 -7.20 -10.05
CA GLY A 24 -19.01 -6.15 -10.99
C GLY A 24 -17.96 -5.20 -10.41
N TRP A 25 -18.10 -4.81 -9.14
CA TRP A 25 -17.10 -4.00 -8.44
C TRP A 25 -15.77 -4.74 -8.24
N LEU A 26 -15.81 -6.03 -7.91
CA LEU A 26 -14.61 -6.87 -7.80
C LEU A 26 -13.87 -7.01 -9.14
N PHE A 27 -14.60 -7.10 -10.26
CA PHE A 27 -14.02 -7.16 -11.60
C PHE A 27 -13.39 -5.82 -12.00
N SER A 28 -14.10 -4.71 -11.79
CA SER A 28 -13.59 -3.35 -12.11
C SER A 28 -12.37 -2.94 -11.28
N SER A 29 -12.30 -3.38 -10.02
CA SER A 29 -11.17 -3.09 -9.12
C SER A 29 -9.93 -3.95 -9.36
N GLY A 30 -9.94 -4.85 -10.35
CA GLY A 30 -8.83 -5.75 -10.65
C GLY A 30 -8.54 -6.80 -9.57
N LYS A 31 -9.44 -6.93 -8.59
CA LYS A 31 -9.30 -7.93 -7.50
C LYS A 31 -9.74 -9.33 -7.93
N LEU A 32 -10.50 -9.43 -9.02
CA LEU A 32 -10.97 -10.68 -9.61
C LEU A 32 -10.19 -10.98 -10.89
N ASP A 33 -9.00 -11.55 -10.73
CA ASP A 33 -8.19 -11.98 -11.87
C ASP A 33 -8.68 -13.32 -12.43
N LYS A 34 -8.38 -13.62 -13.70
CA LYS A 34 -8.82 -14.87 -14.37
C LYS A 34 -8.37 -16.11 -13.60
N ASP A 35 -7.18 -16.05 -13.00
CA ASP A 35 -6.62 -17.14 -12.20
C ASP A 35 -7.43 -17.37 -10.91
N ARG A 36 -7.94 -16.30 -10.29
CA ARG A 36 -8.79 -16.41 -9.09
C ARG A 36 -10.15 -16.99 -9.43
N ILE A 37 -10.70 -16.64 -10.59
CA ILE A 37 -11.94 -17.25 -11.08
C ILE A 37 -11.74 -18.75 -11.33
N ALA A 38 -10.59 -19.15 -11.89
CA ALA A 38 -10.24 -20.55 -12.07
C ALA A 38 -10.14 -21.30 -10.73
N ALA A 39 -9.47 -20.72 -9.73
CA ALA A 39 -9.34 -21.30 -8.39
C ALA A 39 -10.70 -21.40 -7.67
N ILE A 40 -11.57 -20.38 -7.77
CA ILE A 40 -12.92 -20.43 -7.20
C ILE A 40 -13.77 -21.49 -7.90
N LYS A 41 -13.65 -21.62 -9.22
CA LYS A 41 -14.35 -22.65 -10.00
C LYS A 41 -13.91 -24.06 -9.58
N GLU A 42 -12.61 -24.26 -9.34
CA GLU A 42 -12.07 -25.54 -8.87
C GLU A 42 -12.55 -25.89 -7.46
N LEU A 43 -12.76 -24.88 -6.60
CA LEU A 43 -13.23 -25.08 -5.23
C LEU A 43 -14.76 -25.29 -5.13
N LEU A 44 -15.55 -24.61 -5.98
CA LEU A 44 -17.01 -24.76 -6.03
C LEU A 44 -17.47 -25.98 -6.82
N PHE A 45 -16.74 -26.30 -7.89
CA PHE A 45 -16.97 -27.45 -8.73
C PHE A 45 -15.68 -28.25 -8.72
N PRO A 46 -15.39 -28.97 -7.61
CA PRO A 46 -14.34 -29.97 -7.64
C PRO A 46 -14.76 -30.93 -8.74
N VAL A 47 -14.10 -30.81 -9.89
CA VAL A 47 -14.21 -31.82 -10.92
C VAL A 47 -13.69 -33.05 -10.20
N GLU A 48 -14.59 -33.99 -9.87
CA GLU A 48 -14.21 -35.34 -9.50
C GLU A 48 -13.37 -35.81 -10.67
N LYS A 49 -12.06 -35.61 -10.55
CA LYS A 49 -11.09 -36.04 -11.53
C LYS A 49 -11.33 -37.55 -11.54
N PRO A 50 -11.94 -38.11 -12.61
CA PRO A 50 -12.21 -39.53 -12.63
C PRO A 50 -10.89 -40.20 -12.29
N PRO A 51 -10.87 -41.19 -11.37
CA PRO A 51 -9.63 -41.82 -10.94
C PRO A 51 -8.87 -42.16 -12.21
N GLU A 52 -7.73 -41.49 -12.41
CA GLU A 52 -6.87 -41.69 -13.55
C GLU A 52 -6.43 -43.15 -13.45
N VAL A 53 -7.19 -44.04 -14.10
CA VAL A 53 -6.73 -45.35 -14.52
C VAL A 53 -5.46 -45.03 -15.28
N VAL A 54 -4.35 -45.45 -14.69
CA VAL A 54 -2.98 -45.14 -15.08
C VAL A 54 -2.74 -45.70 -16.48
N ALA A 55 -3.23 -45.01 -17.50
CA ALA A 55 -2.81 -45.15 -18.87
C ALA A 55 -1.49 -44.38 -18.98
N THR A 56 -0.41 -45.09 -18.62
CA THR A 56 0.88 -45.05 -19.30
C THR A 56 1.09 -43.88 -20.27
N GLN A 57 1.55 -42.73 -19.76
CA GLN A 57 2.51 -41.82 -20.40
C GLN A 57 2.97 -40.71 -19.41
N PRO A 58 4.16 -40.13 -19.62
CA PRO A 58 5.16 -39.98 -18.55
C PRO A 58 5.02 -38.69 -17.76
N ALA A 59 4.84 -38.85 -16.45
CA ALA A 59 5.15 -37.82 -15.46
C ALA A 59 6.66 -37.54 -15.47
N THR A 60 7.03 -36.37 -16.00
CA THR A 60 8.32 -35.74 -15.72
C THR A 60 8.24 -35.06 -14.35
N GLN A 61 8.10 -35.88 -13.31
CA GLN A 61 8.57 -35.54 -11.98
C GLN A 61 9.88 -36.32 -11.82
N PRO A 62 11.04 -35.66 -11.70
CA PRO A 62 12.23 -36.40 -11.35
C PRO A 62 12.05 -36.89 -9.93
N ALA A 63 11.73 -38.18 -9.80
CA ALA A 63 12.12 -39.00 -8.67
C ALA A 63 13.65 -38.93 -8.54
N ALA A 64 14.14 -37.84 -7.97
CA ALA A 64 15.56 -37.52 -7.86
C ALA A 64 16.24 -38.22 -6.67
N GLN A 65 15.55 -39.14 -6.00
CA GLN A 65 16.08 -39.78 -4.79
C GLN A 65 16.47 -41.26 -4.96
N GLU A 66 16.00 -41.94 -6.01
CA GLU A 66 16.40 -43.35 -6.25
C GLU A 66 17.60 -43.49 -7.20
N SER A 67 17.92 -42.45 -7.98
CA SER A 67 19.06 -42.47 -8.90
C SER A 67 20.42 -42.15 -8.26
N SER A 68 20.46 -41.77 -6.98
CA SER A 68 21.73 -41.58 -6.26
C SER A 68 22.31 -42.91 -5.77
N VAL A 69 21.47 -43.85 -5.34
CA VAL A 69 21.92 -45.14 -4.78
C VAL A 69 22.48 -46.05 -5.88
N LEU A 70 21.80 -46.13 -7.04
CA LEU A 70 22.29 -46.92 -8.18
C LEU A 70 23.58 -46.35 -8.79
N LYS A 71 23.78 -45.03 -8.78
CA LYS A 71 25.04 -44.39 -9.19
C LYS A 71 26.17 -44.66 -8.21
N LEU A 72 25.87 -44.80 -6.92
CA LEU A 72 26.87 -45.13 -5.91
C LEU A 72 27.42 -46.55 -6.13
N ASP A 73 26.55 -47.53 -6.36
CA ASP A 73 26.97 -48.91 -6.64
C ASP A 73 27.73 -49.04 -7.96
N GLU A 74 27.32 -48.32 -9.02
CA GLU A 74 28.03 -48.31 -10.30
C GLU A 74 29.41 -47.63 -10.18
N LEU A 75 29.52 -46.56 -9.38
CA LEU A 75 30.79 -45.93 -9.07
C LEU A 75 31.67 -46.85 -8.21
N LEU A 76 31.14 -47.48 -7.17
CA LEU A 76 31.85 -48.45 -6.33
C LEU A 76 32.38 -49.63 -7.16
N ALA A 77 31.58 -50.17 -8.07
CA ALA A 77 31.99 -51.24 -8.99
C ALA A 77 33.10 -50.79 -9.96
N ARG A 78 33.06 -49.53 -10.46
CA ARG A 78 34.14 -48.95 -11.27
C ARG A 78 35.44 -48.72 -10.49
N TYR A 79 35.35 -48.47 -9.18
CA TYR A 79 36.50 -48.14 -8.35
C TYR A 79 37.14 -49.35 -7.66
N ALA A 80 36.48 -50.51 -7.61
CA ALA A 80 36.96 -51.73 -6.98
C ALA A 80 38.30 -52.29 -7.53
N GLY A 81 38.80 -51.78 -8.66
CA GLY A 81 40.09 -52.17 -9.24
C GLY A 81 41.28 -51.21 -9.00
N ARG A 82 41.09 -50.05 -8.34
CA ARG A 82 42.17 -49.08 -8.07
C ARG A 82 42.94 -49.37 -6.77
N ARG A 83 44.21 -48.94 -6.70
CA ARG A 83 45.04 -49.00 -5.48
C ARG A 83 44.35 -48.24 -4.34
N THR A 84 44.30 -48.84 -3.15
CA THR A 84 43.63 -48.32 -1.95
C THR A 84 44.07 -46.90 -1.55
N GLY A 85 45.32 -46.51 -1.80
CA GLY A 85 45.82 -45.17 -1.51
C GLY A 85 45.13 -44.06 -2.33
N GLU A 86 44.88 -44.30 -3.62
CA GLU A 86 44.24 -43.32 -4.51
C GLU A 86 42.75 -43.14 -4.19
N GLN A 87 42.09 -44.20 -3.68
CA GLN A 87 40.68 -44.14 -3.28
C GLN A 87 40.48 -43.21 -2.08
N VAL A 88 41.37 -43.29 -1.09
CA VAL A 88 41.27 -42.45 0.12
C VAL A 88 41.45 -40.97 -0.24
N GLU A 89 42.36 -40.64 -1.14
CA GLU A 89 42.59 -39.27 -1.58
C GLU A 89 41.36 -38.69 -2.33
N LEU A 90 40.74 -39.47 -3.21
CA LEU A 90 39.51 -39.05 -3.89
C LEU A 90 38.34 -38.87 -2.92
N ILE A 91 38.22 -39.73 -1.92
CA ILE A 91 37.19 -39.60 -0.88
C ILE A 91 37.41 -38.32 -0.09
N GLN A 92 38.64 -38.04 0.36
CA GLN A 92 38.96 -36.80 1.08
C GLN A 92 38.65 -35.56 0.23
N GLN A 93 39.08 -35.53 -1.03
CA GLN A 93 38.75 -34.44 -1.96
C GLN A 93 37.23 -34.25 -2.15
N SER A 94 36.47 -35.35 -2.20
CA SER A 94 35.02 -35.29 -2.33
C SER A 94 34.34 -34.74 -1.07
N ILE A 95 34.85 -35.10 0.11
CA ILE A 95 34.36 -34.60 1.40
C ILE A 95 34.67 -33.11 1.54
N ASP A 96 35.87 -32.69 1.20
CA ASP A 96 36.27 -31.28 1.23
C ASP A 96 35.42 -30.43 0.26
N ALA A 97 35.19 -30.94 -0.95
CA ALA A 97 34.31 -30.28 -1.92
C ALA A 97 32.86 -30.16 -1.41
N GLN A 98 32.35 -31.20 -0.75
CA GLN A 98 31.02 -31.19 -0.15
C GLN A 98 30.94 -30.22 1.03
N ALA A 99 31.98 -30.15 1.88
CA ALA A 99 32.05 -29.22 3.00
C ALA A 99 32.01 -27.76 2.52
N VAL A 100 32.77 -27.42 1.47
CA VAL A 100 32.74 -26.09 0.85
C VAL A 100 31.37 -25.79 0.24
N ALA A 101 30.72 -26.77 -0.39
CA ALA A 101 29.38 -26.60 -0.96
C ALA A 101 28.32 -26.36 0.14
N LEU A 102 28.41 -27.05 1.27
CA LEU A 102 27.52 -26.85 2.41
C LEU A 102 27.72 -25.49 3.07
N ASP A 103 28.97 -25.04 3.24
CA ASP A 103 29.27 -23.72 3.80
C ASP A 103 28.68 -22.59 2.92
N ARG A 104 28.81 -22.69 1.59
CA ARG A 104 28.19 -21.73 0.66
C ARG A 104 26.67 -21.68 0.82
N ARG A 105 26.01 -22.84 0.88
CA ARG A 105 24.55 -22.92 1.08
C ARG A 105 24.13 -22.36 2.43
N SER A 106 24.90 -22.60 3.49
CA SER A 106 24.63 -22.04 4.81
C SER A 106 24.66 -20.51 4.77
N ARG A 107 25.67 -19.93 4.12
CA ARG A 107 25.77 -18.47 3.95
C ARG A 107 24.64 -17.89 3.13
N GLU A 108 24.26 -18.56 2.03
CA GLU A 108 23.11 -18.16 1.21
C GLU A 108 21.81 -18.17 2.03
N LEU A 109 21.58 -19.19 2.86
CA LEU A 109 20.42 -19.25 3.75
C LEU A 109 20.43 -18.14 4.81
N ASP A 110 21.60 -17.86 5.40
CA ASP A 110 21.74 -16.76 6.36
C ASP A 110 21.47 -15.40 5.73
N ASP A 111 21.92 -15.19 4.50
CA ASP A 111 21.68 -13.94 3.78
C ASP A 111 20.22 -13.78 3.36
N LEU A 112 19.57 -14.87 2.91
CA LEU A 112 18.13 -14.89 2.67
C LEU A 112 17.33 -14.61 3.96
N MET A 113 17.73 -15.18 5.08
CA MET A 113 17.10 -14.92 6.37
C MET A 113 17.23 -13.45 6.78
N LYS A 114 18.42 -12.85 6.61
CA LYS A 114 18.63 -11.41 6.86
C LYS A 114 17.76 -10.56 5.94
N GLN A 115 17.63 -10.94 4.67
CA GLN A 115 16.76 -10.23 3.73
C GLN A 115 15.29 -10.27 4.18
N ILE A 116 14.78 -11.45 4.54
CA ILE A 116 13.40 -11.60 5.04
C ILE A 116 13.17 -10.76 6.30
N LEU A 117 14.14 -10.70 7.22
CA LEU A 117 14.03 -9.88 8.42
C LEU A 117 13.92 -8.38 8.09
N ARG A 118 14.73 -7.89 7.15
CA ARG A 118 14.64 -6.48 6.68
C ARG A 118 13.29 -6.19 6.03
N GLU A 119 12.83 -7.07 5.14
CA GLU A 119 11.54 -6.91 4.47
C GLU A 119 10.37 -6.93 5.47
N LYS A 120 10.44 -7.76 6.50
CA LYS A 120 9.45 -7.78 7.60
C LYS A 120 9.44 -6.46 8.38
N GLU A 121 10.61 -5.90 8.69
CA GLU A 121 10.72 -4.62 9.38
C GLU A 121 10.16 -3.48 8.52
N ASP A 122 10.48 -3.44 7.23
CA ASP A 122 9.95 -2.46 6.30
C ASP A 122 8.42 -2.56 6.15
N LEU A 123 7.88 -3.78 6.11
CA LEU A 123 6.45 -4.01 6.08
C LEU A 123 5.79 -3.49 7.36
N ALA A 124 6.37 -3.77 8.54
CA ALA A 124 5.85 -3.29 9.82
C ALA A 124 5.84 -1.75 9.90
N ARG A 125 6.88 -1.09 9.39
CA ARG A 125 6.94 0.38 9.29
C ARG A 125 5.85 0.93 8.37
N LYS A 126 5.66 0.33 7.20
CA LYS A 126 4.61 0.73 6.24
C LYS A 126 3.21 0.55 6.82
N THR A 127 2.94 -0.57 7.51
CA THR A 127 1.64 -0.77 8.17
C THR A 127 1.39 0.25 9.27
N GLY A 128 2.41 0.56 10.08
CA GLY A 128 2.29 1.60 11.12
C GLY A 128 2.01 2.99 10.55
N ALA A 129 2.66 3.36 9.44
CA ALA A 129 2.39 4.62 8.74
C ALA A 129 0.95 4.69 8.18
N LEU A 130 0.48 3.61 7.54
CA LEU A 130 -0.87 3.54 7.00
C LEU A 130 -1.94 3.63 8.09
N ASP A 131 -1.72 3.00 9.24
CA ASP A 131 -2.67 3.08 10.35
C ASP A 131 -2.70 4.48 10.98
N ALA A 132 -1.56 5.15 11.10
CA ALA A 132 -1.50 6.55 11.54
C ALA A 132 -2.25 7.49 10.57
N ASP A 133 -2.12 7.28 9.27
CA ASP A 133 -2.83 8.10 8.27
C ASP A 133 -4.33 7.83 8.26
N ARG A 134 -4.74 6.56 8.43
CA ARG A 134 -6.16 6.22 8.64
C ARG A 134 -6.74 6.91 9.86
N GLN A 135 -6.03 6.92 10.99
CA GLN A 135 -6.47 7.62 12.20
C GLN A 135 -6.66 9.12 11.93
N LYS A 136 -5.68 9.78 11.28
CA LYS A 136 -5.80 11.21 10.91
C LYS A 136 -7.03 11.47 10.04
N LEU A 137 -7.29 10.63 9.04
CA LEU A 137 -8.47 10.79 8.17
C LEU A 137 -9.76 10.63 8.98
N THR A 138 -9.86 9.62 9.84
CA THR A 138 -11.05 9.44 10.68
C THR A 138 -11.26 10.61 11.66
N ASP A 139 -10.19 11.21 12.16
CA ASP A 139 -10.29 12.38 13.04
C ASP A 139 -10.72 13.64 12.27
N LEU A 140 -10.27 13.80 11.03
CA LEU A 140 -10.73 14.86 10.14
C LEU A 140 -12.21 14.69 9.78
N GLU A 141 -12.65 13.48 9.46
CA GLU A 141 -14.06 13.18 9.19
C GLU A 141 -14.93 13.46 10.41
N LYS A 142 -14.50 13.04 11.61
CA LYS A 142 -15.22 13.35 12.85
C LYS A 142 -15.33 14.85 13.10
N LYS A 143 -14.24 15.61 12.86
CA LYS A 143 -14.26 17.08 12.98
C LYS A 143 -15.20 17.71 11.95
N GLN A 144 -15.18 17.25 10.70
CA GLN A 144 -16.09 17.72 9.67
C GLN A 144 -17.55 17.39 9.98
N LEU A 145 -17.83 16.20 10.53
CA LEU A 145 -19.18 15.80 10.95
C LEU A 145 -19.65 16.60 12.17
N ALA A 146 -18.77 16.87 13.14
CA ALA A 146 -19.07 17.72 14.27
C ALA A 146 -19.40 19.15 13.81
N ASP A 147 -18.61 19.70 12.88
CA ASP A 147 -18.84 21.00 12.27
C ASP A 147 -20.13 21.06 11.43
N ALA A 148 -20.45 20.00 10.68
CA ALA A 148 -21.63 19.94 9.81
C ALA A 148 -22.92 19.67 10.59
N GLY A 149 -22.83 18.89 11.66
CA GLY A 149 -23.93 18.55 12.56
C GLY A 149 -24.23 19.63 13.59
N ASP A 150 -23.52 20.75 13.55
CA ASP A 150 -23.63 21.78 14.57
C ASP A 150 -25.00 22.46 14.49
N LYS A 151 -25.91 22.03 15.38
CA LYS A 151 -27.30 22.51 15.43
C LYS A 151 -27.36 24.04 15.56
N GLY A 152 -26.38 24.62 16.25
CA GLY A 152 -26.22 26.07 16.36
C GLY A 152 -26.00 26.76 15.00
N PHE A 153 -25.27 26.14 14.07
CA PHE A 153 -25.10 26.66 12.71
C PHE A 153 -26.40 26.63 11.93
N GLN A 154 -27.18 25.55 12.02
CA GLN A 154 -28.47 25.45 11.34
C GLN A 154 -29.49 26.47 11.89
N ASP A 155 -29.52 26.67 13.20
CA ASP A 155 -30.45 27.61 13.83
C ASP A 155 -30.07 29.07 13.56
N SER A 156 -28.77 29.40 13.58
CA SER A 156 -28.27 30.71 13.17
C SER A 156 -28.46 30.96 11.66
N LEU A 157 -28.31 29.95 10.80
CA LEU A 157 -28.60 30.05 9.37
C LEU A 157 -30.09 30.36 9.13
N LYS A 158 -31.00 29.68 9.83
CA LYS A 158 -32.45 29.97 9.77
C LYS A 158 -32.75 31.39 10.24
N LEU A 159 -32.13 31.84 11.33
CA LEU A 159 -32.27 33.21 11.82
C LEU A 159 -31.78 34.22 10.77
N LEU A 160 -30.64 33.94 10.14
CA LEU A 160 -30.07 34.79 9.10
C LEU A 160 -30.96 34.88 7.85
N LEU A 161 -31.60 33.77 7.46
CA LEU A 161 -32.55 33.71 6.35
C LEU A 161 -33.86 34.46 6.62
N ALA A 162 -34.28 34.56 7.89
CA ALA A 162 -35.47 35.31 8.30
C ALA A 162 -35.23 36.82 8.35
N MET A 163 -33.96 37.28 8.45
CA MET A 163 -33.62 38.69 8.51
C MET A 163 -33.66 39.37 7.12
N PRO A 164 -34.04 40.65 7.04
CA PRO A 164 -33.92 41.43 5.82
C PRO A 164 -32.45 41.62 5.43
N GLY A 165 -32.17 41.71 4.12
CA GLY A 165 -30.80 41.73 3.58
C GLY A 165 -29.87 42.78 4.21
N LYS A 166 -30.39 43.95 4.57
CA LYS A 166 -29.62 45.01 5.26
C LYS A 166 -29.15 44.59 6.67
N GLN A 167 -30.00 43.90 7.43
CA GLN A 167 -29.65 43.39 8.77
C GLN A 167 -28.71 42.20 8.66
N ALA A 168 -28.98 41.28 7.72
CA ALA A 168 -28.09 40.16 7.43
C ALA A 168 -26.67 40.63 7.04
N LYS A 169 -26.57 41.73 6.27
CA LYS A 169 -25.29 42.37 5.94
C LYS A 169 -24.53 42.81 7.20
N SER A 170 -25.20 43.50 8.12
CA SER A 170 -24.59 43.97 9.37
C SER A 170 -24.12 42.79 10.21
N ALA A 171 -24.96 41.76 10.36
CA ALA A 171 -24.59 40.56 11.08
C ALA A 171 -23.36 39.89 10.45
N LEU A 172 -23.34 39.69 9.13
CA LEU A 172 -22.19 39.08 8.44
C LEU A 172 -20.91 39.93 8.52
N MET A 173 -21.02 41.24 8.73
CA MET A 173 -19.84 42.10 8.91
C MET A 173 -19.12 41.84 10.23
N ASP A 174 -19.85 41.40 11.26
CA ASP A 174 -19.26 41.11 12.58
C ASP A 174 -18.64 39.71 12.66
N LEU A 175 -18.94 38.82 11.71
CA LEU A 175 -18.41 37.45 11.68
C LEU A 175 -17.04 37.36 10.98
N PRO A 176 -16.20 36.36 11.29
CA PRO A 176 -14.98 36.06 10.54
C PRO A 176 -15.27 35.63 9.09
N ASP A 177 -14.34 35.92 8.17
CA ASP A 177 -14.51 35.65 6.73
C ASP A 177 -14.77 34.17 6.43
N ASP A 178 -14.10 33.25 7.15
CA ASP A 178 -14.30 31.80 6.98
C ASP A 178 -15.72 31.35 7.33
N THR A 179 -16.32 31.99 8.35
CA THR A 179 -17.69 31.69 8.74
C THR A 179 -18.68 32.26 7.73
N VAL A 180 -18.41 33.46 7.21
CA VAL A 180 -19.23 34.08 6.15
C VAL A 180 -19.26 33.20 4.89
N VAL A 181 -18.11 32.64 4.48
CA VAL A 181 -18.01 31.65 3.39
C VAL A 181 -18.95 30.47 3.64
N ARG A 182 -18.89 29.84 4.82
CA ARG A 182 -19.75 28.69 5.18
C ARG A 182 -21.25 29.04 5.14
N TYR A 183 -21.63 30.21 5.67
CA TYR A 183 -23.02 30.67 5.64
C TYR A 183 -23.50 30.93 4.21
N LEU A 184 -22.71 31.63 3.39
CA LEU A 184 -23.09 31.93 2.01
C LEU A 184 -23.17 30.67 1.13
N GLN A 185 -22.32 29.66 1.35
CA GLN A 185 -22.39 28.36 0.66
C GLN A 185 -23.61 27.54 1.06
N SER A 186 -24.02 27.63 2.33
CA SER A 186 -25.17 26.87 2.86
C SER A 186 -26.53 27.54 2.57
N MET A 187 -26.54 28.81 2.16
CA MET A 187 -27.76 29.53 1.80
C MET A 187 -28.23 29.25 0.36
N PRO A 188 -29.54 29.36 0.07
CA PRO A 188 -30.03 29.36 -1.30
C PRO A 188 -29.37 30.47 -2.13
N PRO A 189 -28.93 30.20 -3.37
CA PRO A 189 -28.11 31.13 -4.16
C PRO A 189 -28.82 32.47 -4.44
N ARG A 190 -30.15 32.44 -4.54
CA ARG A 190 -30.98 33.65 -4.66
C ARG A 190 -30.89 34.56 -3.44
N THR A 191 -30.89 34.01 -2.23
CA THR A 191 -30.82 34.78 -0.98
C THR A 191 -29.41 35.31 -0.77
N ALA A 192 -28.38 34.47 -0.99
CA ALA A 192 -26.98 34.90 -0.96
C ALA A 192 -26.75 36.08 -1.92
N SER A 193 -27.24 36.01 -3.16
CA SER A 193 -27.14 37.09 -4.14
C SER A 193 -27.83 38.39 -3.69
N LYS A 194 -28.96 38.31 -2.97
CA LYS A 194 -29.64 39.49 -2.43
C LYS A 194 -28.81 40.16 -1.34
N ILE A 195 -28.22 39.37 -0.44
CA ILE A 195 -27.36 39.88 0.64
C ILE A 195 -26.08 40.49 0.05
N ILE A 196 -25.46 39.83 -0.94
CA ILE A 196 -24.26 40.34 -1.63
C ILE A 196 -24.53 41.73 -2.25
N LYS A 197 -25.71 41.97 -2.82
CA LYS A 197 -26.11 43.27 -3.38
C LYS A 197 -26.25 44.41 -2.36
N GLU A 198 -26.35 44.10 -1.06
CA GLU A 198 -26.41 45.11 -0.01
C GLU A 198 -25.02 45.64 0.39
N PHE A 199 -23.94 44.94 0.02
CA PHE A 199 -22.55 45.40 0.21
C PHE A 199 -22.16 46.45 -0.83
N LYS A 200 -22.52 47.70 -0.56
CA LYS A 200 -22.37 48.82 -1.51
C LYS A 200 -21.11 49.63 -1.30
N THR A 201 -20.51 49.60 -0.11
CA THR A 201 -19.33 50.42 0.15
C THR A 201 -18.08 49.75 -0.43
N PRO A 202 -17.06 50.53 -0.83
CA PRO A 202 -15.86 49.96 -1.49
C PRO A 202 -15.09 48.99 -0.58
N ALA A 203 -15.02 49.28 0.73
CA ALA A 203 -14.39 48.39 1.71
C ALA A 203 -15.14 47.07 1.88
N GLU A 204 -16.48 47.12 1.86
CA GLU A 204 -17.33 45.93 1.89
C GLU A 204 -17.16 45.08 0.62
N GLN A 205 -17.06 45.72 -0.54
CA GLN A 205 -16.86 45.04 -1.83
C GLN A 205 -15.51 44.31 -1.90
N THR A 206 -14.43 44.89 -1.39
CA THR A 206 -13.14 44.19 -1.31
C THR A 206 -13.23 42.93 -0.45
N ARG A 207 -13.95 43.00 0.67
CA ARG A 207 -14.13 41.87 1.57
C ARG A 207 -14.98 40.77 0.95
N ILE A 208 -16.10 41.11 0.30
CA ILE A 208 -16.95 40.10 -0.35
C ILE A 208 -16.23 39.42 -1.53
N ASN A 209 -15.38 40.14 -2.25
CA ASN A 209 -14.56 39.55 -3.32
C ASN A 209 -13.57 38.53 -2.74
N LEU A 210 -12.92 38.84 -1.62
CA LEU A 210 -12.04 37.89 -0.92
C LEU A 210 -12.81 36.64 -0.47
N VAL A 211 -14.00 36.83 0.10
CA VAL A 211 -14.91 35.73 0.50
C VAL A 211 -15.32 34.88 -0.72
N LEU A 212 -15.66 35.50 -1.86
CA LEU A 212 -16.02 34.80 -3.09
C LEU A 212 -14.83 34.05 -3.71
N ASP A 213 -13.64 34.64 -3.69
CA ASP A 213 -12.41 33.97 -4.11
C ASP A 213 -12.11 32.76 -3.21
N ARG A 214 -12.29 32.91 -1.90
CA ARG A 214 -12.17 31.78 -0.95
C ARG A 214 -13.25 30.72 -1.17
N MET A 215 -14.49 31.09 -1.49
CA MET A 215 -15.53 30.13 -1.89
C MET A 215 -15.15 29.37 -3.16
N ARG A 216 -14.53 30.06 -4.13
CA ARG A 216 -14.05 29.45 -5.38
C ARG A 216 -12.88 28.50 -5.13
N GLN A 217 -11.95 28.90 -4.26
CA GLN A 217 -10.79 28.11 -3.88
C GLN A 217 -11.12 26.96 -2.92
N GLY A 218 -12.16 27.11 -2.08
CA GLY A 218 -12.59 26.15 -1.06
C GLY A 218 -13.74 25.21 -1.47
N GLY A 219 -14.33 25.42 -2.66
CA GLY A 219 -15.23 24.45 -3.31
C GLY A 219 -14.47 23.27 -3.93
N ALA A 220 -13.22 23.49 -4.32
CA ALA A 220 -12.23 22.44 -4.17
C ALA A 220 -11.80 22.54 -2.71
N LEU A 221 -12.02 21.54 -1.86
CA LEU A 221 -11.14 21.48 -0.69
C LEU A 221 -9.73 21.62 -1.26
N PRO A 222 -8.84 22.49 -0.73
CA PRO A 222 -7.44 22.23 -0.92
C PRO A 222 -7.31 20.81 -0.37
N ALA A 223 -7.23 19.82 -1.28
CA ALA A 223 -6.40 18.68 -1.01
C ALA A 223 -5.17 19.37 -0.47
N THR A 224 -4.97 19.26 0.84
CA THR A 224 -3.65 19.34 1.43
C THR A 224 -2.83 18.56 0.45
N GLN A 225 -2.19 19.26 -0.50
CA GLN A 225 -1.12 18.70 -1.27
C GLN A 225 -0.28 18.16 -0.12
N PRO A 226 -0.12 16.83 -0.02
CA PRO A 226 0.80 16.31 0.95
C PRO A 226 2.02 17.17 0.72
N THR A 227 2.39 17.94 1.74
CA THR A 227 3.69 18.59 1.76
C THR A 227 4.60 17.40 1.64
N ASP A 228 4.93 17.07 0.39
CA ASP A 228 5.89 16.07 0.01
C ASP A 228 7.10 16.55 0.77
N GLY A 229 7.30 15.89 1.91
CA GLY A 229 8.44 16.05 2.74
C GLY A 229 9.58 15.92 1.78
N THR A 230 10.14 17.09 1.47
CA THR A 230 11.39 17.24 0.77
C THR A 230 12.43 16.79 1.79
N ALA A 231 12.45 15.49 2.07
CA ALA A 231 13.69 14.75 2.10
C ALA A 231 14.09 14.75 0.62
N ASP A 232 14.84 15.73 0.15
CA ASP A 232 16.27 15.82 0.48
C ASP A 232 16.89 14.42 0.67
N THR A 233 16.59 13.52 -0.26
CA THR A 233 17.61 12.60 -0.75
C THR A 233 18.20 13.30 -1.96
N THR A 234 19.08 14.25 -1.66
CA THR A 234 20.18 14.65 -2.53
C THR A 234 20.65 13.40 -3.27
N GLY A 235 20.40 13.37 -4.58
CA GLY A 235 21.07 12.51 -5.52
C GLY A 235 22.55 12.85 -5.50
N ALA A 236 23.24 12.35 -4.48
CA ALA A 236 24.66 12.12 -4.51
C ALA A 236 24.86 11.00 -5.55
N ARG A 237 24.91 11.44 -6.81
CA ARG A 237 25.67 10.80 -7.87
C ARG A 237 26.93 10.21 -7.23
N PRO A 238 27.12 8.88 -7.18
CA PRO A 238 28.39 8.33 -6.73
C PRO A 238 29.47 8.95 -7.64
N PRO A 239 30.50 9.60 -7.09
CA PRO A 239 31.63 10.02 -7.89
C PRO A 239 32.16 8.77 -8.59
N ALA A 240 32.37 8.89 -9.89
CA ALA A 240 33.07 7.90 -10.68
C ALA A 240 34.27 7.41 -9.88
N ALA A 241 34.32 6.10 -9.63
CA ALA A 241 35.44 5.42 -9.04
C ALA A 241 36.67 5.67 -9.93
N ASN A 242 37.36 6.76 -9.62
CA ASN A 242 38.70 7.04 -10.07
C ASN A 242 39.56 5.96 -9.44
N ARG A 243 39.86 4.91 -10.21
CA ARG A 243 40.89 3.90 -9.89
C ARG A 243 42.19 4.62 -9.56
N PRO A 244 42.69 4.57 -8.32
CA PRO A 244 44.10 4.82 -8.06
C PRO A 244 44.82 3.49 -8.21
N GLY A 245 45.85 3.48 -9.05
CA GLY A 245 46.75 2.36 -9.22
C GLY A 245 47.26 1.88 -7.86
N ASN A 246 47.18 0.57 -7.67
CA ASN A 246 47.94 -0.16 -6.68
C ASN A 246 49.43 -0.09 -7.08
N ALA A 247 50.09 1.00 -6.70
CA ALA A 247 51.54 1.08 -6.57
C ALA A 247 51.83 0.90 -5.08
N ALA A 248 52.29 -0.27 -4.66
CA ALA A 248 53.70 -0.62 -4.64
C ALA A 248 54.51 0.25 -3.66
N GLY A 249 54.92 -0.38 -2.57
CA GLY A 249 55.95 0.11 -1.64
C GLY A 249 55.44 1.15 -0.66
N ARG A 250 56.01 1.30 0.52
CA ARG A 250 57.12 0.64 1.21
C ARG A 250 57.24 1.43 2.53
N ASP A 251 57.97 0.85 3.47
CA ASP A 251 58.59 1.56 4.59
C ASP A 251 57.64 1.83 5.78
N ALA A 252 57.83 1.10 6.88
CA ALA A 252 58.74 1.47 7.99
C ALA A 252 58.13 2.63 8.79
N ALA A 253 58.12 2.71 10.11
CA ALA A 253 58.75 2.02 11.21
C ALA A 253 58.36 2.87 12.45
N ALA A 254 58.86 2.46 13.62
CA ALA A 254 58.86 3.18 14.89
C ALA A 254 57.54 3.11 15.68
N ALA A 255 57.45 2.37 16.79
CA ALA A 255 58.19 2.55 18.05
C ALA A 255 57.94 3.94 18.66
N ALA A 256 57.65 4.14 19.95
CA ALA A 256 57.38 3.25 21.07
C ALA A 256 56.68 4.16 22.13
N PRO A 257 57.00 4.19 23.44
CA PRO A 257 56.09 3.67 24.46
C PRO A 257 55.84 4.62 25.67
N VAL A 258 54.92 4.21 26.55
CA VAL A 258 55.03 4.23 28.04
C VAL A 258 55.06 5.58 28.80
N ARG A 259 54.45 5.51 30.01
CA ARG A 259 54.63 6.28 31.27
C ARG A 259 53.72 7.50 31.49
N GLU A 260 53.14 7.74 32.67
CA GLU A 260 53.25 7.14 34.03
C GLU A 260 51.87 6.94 34.65
#